data_AF-A0A4Q7AM32-F1
#
_entry.id   AF-A0A4Q7AM32-F1
#
_cell.length_a   1.000
_cell.length_b   1.000
_cell.length_c   1.000
_cell.angle_alpha   90.00
_cell.angle_beta   90.00
_cell.angle_gamma   90.00
#
_symmetry.space_group_name_H-M   'P 1'
#
loop_
_entity.id
_entity.type
_entity.pdbx_description
1 polymer ?
#
loop_
_entity_poly.entity_id
_entity_poly.type
_entity_poly.pdbx_seq_one_letter_code
_entity_poly.pdbx_strand_id
1 'polypeptide(L)'
;MKYEKNFIRMQLMELKSTNENSPITFTGRYKHKESQDYITLTTIRVYKKEIGKQKTICDHINLKKSSIPKDMIFDVNVHNRKVYFIGEVILYEHDGKVRAGIQLIDKPNEIIMWFADQNLNFNNLK
;
A
#
# COMPACT_ATOMS: atom_id res chain seq x y z
N MET A 1 9.92 -10.57 18.67
CA MET A 1 10.49 -9.22 18.48
C MET A 1 9.37 -8.21 18.62
N LYS A 2 9.43 -7.35 19.66
CA LYS A 2 8.48 -6.25 19.86
C LYS A 2 8.96 -5.11 18.96
N TYR A 3 8.39 -4.96 17.76
CA TYR A 3 8.74 -3.83 16.90
C TYR A 3 8.33 -2.55 17.62
N GLU A 4 9.25 -1.60 17.79
CA GLU A 4 8.90 -0.29 18.32
C GLU A 4 7.82 0.32 17.41
N LYS A 5 6.72 0.80 18.01
CA LYS A 5 5.63 1.49 17.30
C LYS A 5 6.10 2.64 16.40
N ASN A 6 7.33 3.13 16.59
CA ASN A 6 7.94 4.24 15.86
C ASN A 6 8.95 3.82 14.77
N PHE A 7 9.43 2.57 14.76
CA PHE A 7 10.42 2.06 13.79
C PHE A 7 9.94 2.15 12.33
N ILE A 8 8.62 2.11 12.15
CA ILE A 8 7.91 2.10 10.87
C ILE A 8 7.70 3.51 10.31
N ARG A 9 7.53 4.51 11.19
CA ARG A 9 7.44 5.91 10.78
C ARG A 9 8.76 6.37 10.17
N MET A 10 9.88 5.97 10.79
CA MET A 10 11.20 6.33 10.30
C MET A 10 11.51 5.70 8.94
N GLN A 11 11.12 4.45 8.67
CA GLN A 11 11.45 3.81 7.38
C GLN A 11 10.74 4.43 6.18
N LEU A 12 9.48 4.86 6.33
CA LEU A 12 8.83 5.63 5.26
C LEU A 12 9.45 7.02 5.11
N MET A 13 9.80 7.69 6.21
CA MET A 13 10.51 8.98 6.16
C MET A 13 11.89 8.85 5.49
N GLU A 14 12.66 7.82 5.85
CA GLU A 14 13.95 7.48 5.24
C GLU A 14 13.79 7.23 3.74
N LEU A 15 12.75 6.48 3.33
CA LEU A 15 12.45 6.22 1.92
C LEU A 15 12.24 7.52 1.14
N LYS A 16 11.53 8.50 1.71
CA LYS A 16 11.35 9.83 1.09
C LYS A 16 12.67 10.59 0.94
N SER A 17 13.61 10.38 1.85
CA SER A 17 14.94 11.00 1.83
C SER A 17 15.92 10.31 0.88
N THR A 18 15.54 9.17 0.28
CA THR A 18 16.39 8.51 -0.72
C THR A 18 16.11 9.03 -2.14
N ASN A 19 17.11 8.95 -3.01
CA ASN A 19 16.96 9.18 -4.46
C ASN A 19 16.26 8.00 -5.17
N GLU A 20 15.35 7.29 -4.50
CA GLU A 20 14.54 6.27 -5.18
C GLU A 20 13.65 6.94 -6.24
N ASN A 21 13.61 6.36 -7.43
CA ASN A 21 12.75 6.84 -8.50
C ASN A 21 11.28 6.74 -8.05
N SER A 22 10.63 7.90 -7.93
CA SER A 22 9.19 8.01 -7.71
C SER A 22 8.46 7.92 -9.06
N PRO A 23 7.30 7.24 -9.17
CA PRO A 23 6.57 6.60 -8.08
C PRO A 23 7.07 5.19 -7.77
N ILE A 24 6.85 4.76 -6.52
CA ILE A 24 7.38 3.49 -5.98
C ILE A 24 6.28 2.42 -6.05
N THR A 25 6.66 1.20 -6.43
CA THR A 25 5.78 0.04 -6.29
C THR A 25 5.93 -0.53 -4.88
N PHE A 26 4.81 -0.69 -4.19
CA PHE A 26 4.72 -1.31 -2.88
C PHE A 26 3.99 -2.64 -2.96
N THR A 27 4.18 -3.48 -1.95
CA THR A 27 3.33 -4.64 -1.70
C THR A 27 2.77 -4.60 -0.29
N GLY A 28 1.57 -5.14 -0.11
CA GLY A 28 0.94 -5.35 1.19
C GLY A 28 0.01 -6.56 1.17
N ARG A 29 -0.60 -6.87 2.31
CA ARG A 29 -1.67 -7.86 2.43
C ARG A 29 -2.93 -7.20 2.93
N TYR A 30 -4.01 -7.37 2.18
CA TYR A 30 -5.30 -6.83 2.59
C TYR A 30 -5.80 -7.51 3.86
N LYS A 31 -6.28 -6.70 4.81
CA LYS A 31 -6.97 -7.16 6.01
C LYS A 31 -8.38 -6.63 5.99
N HIS A 32 -9.31 -7.55 5.78
CA HIS A 32 -10.73 -7.24 5.89
C HIS A 32 -11.07 -6.66 7.26
N LYS A 33 -11.74 -5.51 7.24
CA LYS A 33 -12.34 -4.79 8.36
C LYS A 33 -13.59 -4.09 7.85
N GLU A 34 -14.59 -3.92 8.71
CA GLU A 34 -15.86 -3.23 8.41
C GLU A 34 -15.71 -1.70 8.39
N SER A 35 -14.66 -1.17 7.75
CA SER A 35 -14.53 0.27 7.55
C SER A 35 -15.31 0.69 6.32
N GLN A 36 -16.13 1.74 6.44
CA GLN A 36 -16.84 2.32 5.29
C GLN A 36 -15.89 3.09 4.37
N ASP A 37 -14.92 3.82 4.93
CA ASP A 37 -14.10 4.77 4.18
C ASP A 37 -12.75 4.21 3.70
N TYR A 38 -12.25 3.15 4.34
CA TYR A 38 -10.88 2.68 4.12
C TYR A 38 -10.78 1.18 3.85
N ILE A 39 -9.73 0.80 3.13
CA ILE A 39 -9.18 -0.56 3.17
C ILE A 39 -7.90 -0.55 4.00
N THR A 40 -7.65 -1.61 4.76
CA THR A 40 -6.39 -1.76 5.49
C THR A 40 -5.48 -2.74 4.74
N LEU A 41 -4.28 -2.27 4.38
CA LEU A 41 -3.20 -3.13 3.92
C LEU A 41 -2.18 -3.28 5.05
N THR A 42 -1.64 -4.49 5.23
CA THR A 42 -0.64 -4.81 6.24
C THR A 42 0.66 -5.30 5.63
N THR A 43 1.74 -5.32 6.41
CA THR A 43 3.03 -5.87 5.98
C THR A 43 3.55 -5.16 4.72
N ILE A 44 3.55 -3.82 4.75
CA ILE A 44 3.92 -2.98 3.62
C ILE A 44 5.41 -3.09 3.34
N ARG A 45 5.77 -3.28 2.08
CA ARG A 45 7.15 -3.46 1.60
C ARG A 45 7.34 -2.69 0.31
N VAL A 46 8.54 -2.17 0.07
CA VAL A 46 8.96 -1.73 -1.27
C VAL A 46 9.13 -2.98 -2.14
N TYR A 47 8.57 -2.95 -3.35
CA TYR A 47 8.79 -4.00 -4.33
C TYR A 47 10.00 -3.65 -5.20
N LYS A 48 10.98 -4.56 -5.25
CA LYS A 48 12.12 -4.48 -6.18
C LYS A 48 12.24 -5.82 -6.88
N LYS A 49 12.01 -5.86 -8.19
CA LYS A 49 11.93 -7.09 -9.00
C LYS A 49 13.16 -7.99 -8.82
N GLU A 50 14.33 -7.39 -8.66
CA GLU A 50 15.62 -8.09 -8.60
C GLU A 50 16.02 -8.54 -7.18
N ILE A 51 15.37 -7.98 -6.15
CA ILE A 51 15.75 -8.22 -4.75
C ILE A 51 14.65 -9.07 -4.12
N GLY A 52 14.88 -10.37 -3.93
CA GLY A 52 13.91 -11.38 -3.48
C GLY A 52 12.86 -10.94 -2.44
N LYS A 53 13.00 -11.35 -1.17
CA LYS A 53 12.03 -10.98 -0.12
C LYS A 53 12.47 -9.68 0.55
N GLN A 54 11.69 -8.63 0.37
CA GLN A 54 11.98 -7.30 0.93
C GLN A 54 11.51 -7.18 2.38
N LYS A 55 12.18 -6.32 3.14
CA LYS A 55 11.85 -6.01 4.54
C LYS A 55 10.52 -5.23 4.61
N THR A 56 9.71 -5.55 5.62
CA THR A 56 8.52 -4.76 5.95
C THR A 56 8.93 -3.39 6.44
N ILE A 57 8.47 -2.35 5.75
CA ILE A 57 8.72 -0.94 6.06
C ILE A 57 7.58 -0.31 6.85
N CYS A 58 6.38 -0.87 6.75
CA CYS A 58 5.24 -0.42 7.52
C CYS A 58 4.28 -1.55 7.89
N ASP A 59 3.82 -1.55 9.15
CA ASP A 59 2.92 -2.60 9.65
C ASP A 59 1.56 -2.56 8.95
N HIS A 60 1.01 -1.36 8.76
CA HIS A 60 -0.23 -1.16 8.04
C HIS A 60 -0.39 0.26 7.51
N ILE A 61 -1.15 0.38 6.42
CA ILE A 61 -1.68 1.64 5.93
C ILE A 61 -3.19 1.49 5.74
N ASN A 62 -3.89 2.61 5.87
CA ASN A 62 -5.29 2.72 5.47
C ASN A 62 -5.35 3.52 4.18
N LEU A 63 -5.89 2.92 3.13
CA LEU A 63 -6.12 3.60 1.86
C LEU A 63 -7.60 3.97 1.77
N LYS A 64 -7.90 5.21 1.38
CA LYS A 64 -9.27 5.65 1.16
C LYS A 64 -9.88 4.84 0.01
N LYS A 65 -11.06 4.28 0.20
CA LYS A 65 -11.78 3.54 -0.85
C LYS A 65 -12.03 4.39 -2.09
N SER A 66 -12.24 5.70 -1.92
CA SER A 66 -12.39 6.66 -3.02
C SER A 66 -11.16 6.78 -3.93
N SER A 67 -9.98 6.34 -3.46
CA SER A 67 -8.72 6.36 -4.22
C SER A 67 -8.38 5.00 -4.84
N ILE A 68 -9.18 3.96 -4.57
CA ILE A 68 -8.98 2.61 -5.11
C ILE A 68 -9.63 2.54 -6.50
N PRO A 69 -8.99 1.88 -7.50
CA PRO A 69 -9.64 1.58 -8.77
C PRO A 69 -11.00 0.91 -8.58
N LYS A 70 -12.04 1.41 -9.27
CA LYS A 70 -13.44 1.00 -9.04
C LYS A 70 -13.72 -0.46 -9.39
N ASP A 71 -12.89 -1.05 -10.23
CA ASP A 71 -12.92 -2.46 -10.67
C ASP A 71 -12.33 -3.42 -9.63
N MET A 72 -11.58 -2.91 -8.64
CA MET A 72 -11.03 -3.74 -7.57
C MET A 72 -12.00 -3.85 -6.39
N ILE A 73 -12.43 -5.08 -6.11
CA ILE A 73 -13.32 -5.39 -4.99
C ILE A 73 -12.52 -5.86 -3.79
N PHE A 74 -12.66 -5.16 -2.66
CA PHE A 74 -12.04 -5.48 -1.38
C PHE A 74 -13.10 -5.92 -0.35
N ASP A 75 -13.37 -7.22 -0.31
CA ASP A 75 -14.33 -7.86 0.58
C ASP A 75 -13.69 -8.99 1.44
N VAL A 76 -14.50 -9.72 2.18
CA VAL A 76 -14.01 -10.84 3.02
C VAL A 76 -13.32 -11.95 2.21
N ASN A 77 -13.69 -12.16 0.95
CA ASN A 77 -13.18 -13.24 0.10
C ASN A 77 -11.72 -13.02 -0.30
N VAL A 78 -11.31 -11.75 -0.39
CA VAL A 78 -9.91 -11.37 -0.69
C VAL A 78 -9.09 -11.08 0.57
N HIS A 79 -9.60 -11.41 1.77
CA HIS A 79 -8.85 -11.29 3.02
C HIS A 79 -7.48 -12.02 2.92
N ASN A 80 -6.44 -11.39 3.45
CA ASN A 80 -5.05 -11.85 3.42
C ASN A 80 -4.40 -11.96 2.03
N ARG A 81 -5.09 -11.59 0.94
CA ARG A 81 -4.49 -11.59 -0.40
C ARG A 81 -3.42 -10.51 -0.50
N LYS A 82 -2.35 -10.85 -1.22
CA LYS A 82 -1.24 -9.93 -1.47
C LYS A 82 -1.68 -8.95 -2.57
N VAL A 83 -1.40 -7.68 -2.34
CA VAL A 83 -1.72 -6.56 -3.22
C VAL A 83 -0.42 -5.85 -3.55
N TYR A 84 -0.29 -5.44 -4.80
CA TYR A 84 0.71 -4.51 -5.31
C TYR A 84 0.02 -3.19 -5.59
N PHE A 85 0.70 -2.09 -5.33
CA PHE A 85 0.16 -0.76 -5.59
C PHE A 85 1.29 0.24 -5.83
N ILE A 86 1.03 1.24 -6.66
CA ILE A 86 1.98 2.28 -7.02
C ILE A 86 1.59 3.57 -6.30
N GLY A 87 2.55 4.19 -5.64
CA GLY A 87 2.32 5.43 -4.92
C GLY A 87 3.59 6.21 -4.64
N GLU A 88 3.39 7.40 -4.09
CA GLU A 88 4.45 8.28 -3.62
C GLU A 88 4.43 8.35 -2.10
N VAL A 89 5.62 8.40 -1.50
CA VAL A 89 5.71 8.73 -0.08
C VAL A 89 5.43 10.22 0.09
N ILE A 90 4.46 10.53 0.95
CA ILE A 90 4.06 11.89 1.31
C ILE A 90 4.32 12.16 2.78
N LEU A 91 4.57 13.43 3.13
CA LEU A 91 4.68 13.88 4.50
C LEU A 91 3.43 14.67 4.88
N TYR A 92 2.92 14.47 6.07
CA TYR A 92 1.76 15.18 6.59
C TYR A 92 1.88 15.40 8.10
N GLU A 93 1.24 16.43 8.61
CA GLU A 93 1.18 16.70 10.04
C GLU A 93 -0.05 16.04 10.67
N HIS A 94 0.13 15.44 11.85
CA HIS A 94 -0.98 14.90 12.64
C HIS A 94 -0.61 14.92 14.13
N ASP A 95 -1.44 15.60 14.92
CA ASP A 95 -1.21 15.91 16.35
C ASP A 95 0.12 16.64 16.59
N GLY A 96 0.44 17.65 15.75
CA GLY A 96 1.69 18.42 15.86
C GLY A 96 2.96 17.62 15.54
N LYS A 97 2.83 16.43 14.95
CA LYS A 97 3.96 15.58 14.55
C LYS A 97 3.92 15.31 13.05
N VAL A 98 5.06 15.49 12.40
CA VAL A 98 5.25 15.06 11.00
C VAL A 98 5.21 13.54 10.93
N ARG A 99 4.44 13.01 9.98
CA ARG A 99 4.27 11.60 9.67
C ARG A 99 4.49 11.39 8.17
N ALA A 100 4.90 10.18 7.81
CA ALA A 100 4.90 9.75 6.43
C ALA A 100 3.68 8.87 6.13
N GLY A 101 3.17 9.00 4.91
CA GLY A 101 2.09 8.19 4.35
C GLY A 101 2.44 7.78 2.92
N ILE A 102 1.53 7.03 2.30
CA ILE A 102 1.60 6.70 0.87
C ILE A 102 0.36 7.27 0.20
N GLN A 103 0.58 8.07 -0.85
CA GLN A 103 -0.47 8.53 -1.74
C GLN A 103 -0.43 7.69 -3.01
N LEU A 104 -1.55 7.09 -3.41
CA LEU A 104 -1.64 6.42 -4.69
C LEU A 104 -1.48 7.44 -5.81
N ILE A 105 -0.74 7.10 -6.86
CA ILE A 105 -0.64 7.96 -8.04
C ILE A 105 -1.96 7.97 -8.80
N ASP A 106 -2.31 9.11 -9.38
CA ASP A 106 -3.42 9.20 -10.32
C ASP A 106 -2.88 9.08 -11.75
N LYS A 107 -3.18 7.93 -12.37
CA LYS A 107 -2.82 7.64 -13.76
C LYS A 107 -4.01 6.95 -14.43
N PRO A 108 -4.91 7.70 -15.08
CA PRO A 108 -6.20 7.18 -15.53
C PRO A 108 -6.11 6.03 -16.55
N ASN A 109 -4.97 5.85 -17.21
CA ASN A 109 -4.75 4.82 -18.23
C ASN A 109 -3.74 3.75 -17.81
N GLU A 110 -3.32 3.70 -16.53
CA GLU A 110 -2.35 2.72 -16.04
C GLU A 110 -2.93 1.91 -14.86
N ILE A 111 -2.54 0.63 -14.77
CA ILE A 111 -2.88 -0.20 -13.62
C ILE A 111 -1.99 0.21 -12.45
N ILE A 112 -2.56 0.94 -11.49
CA ILE A 112 -1.85 1.43 -10.30
C ILE A 112 -1.98 0.49 -9.10
N MET A 113 -2.85 -0.51 -9.15
CA MET A 113 -3.08 -1.47 -8.08
C MET A 113 -3.56 -2.82 -8.63
N TRP A 114 -3.06 -3.93 -8.07
CA TRP A 114 -3.45 -5.28 -8.44
C TRP A 114 -3.13 -6.30 -7.34
N PHE A 115 -3.99 -7.29 -7.12
CA PHE A 115 -3.69 -8.53 -6.41
C PHE A 115 -2.57 -9.34 -7.11
N ALA A 116 -1.80 -10.05 -6.31
CA ALA A 116 -0.80 -11.00 -6.78
C ALA A 116 -1.43 -12.18 -7.54
N ASP A 117 -2.64 -12.56 -7.15
CA ASP A 117 -3.44 -13.57 -7.84
C ASP A 117 -4.21 -12.89 -8.97
N GLN A 118 -3.81 -13.16 -10.20
CA GLN A 118 -4.36 -12.47 -11.38
C GLN A 118 -5.86 -12.74 -11.59
N ASN A 119 -6.37 -13.86 -11.07
CA ASN A 119 -7.80 -14.19 -11.16
C ASN A 119 -8.69 -13.25 -10.32
N LEU A 120 -8.09 -12.49 -9.40
CA LEU A 120 -8.80 -11.54 -8.53
C LEU A 120 -8.78 -10.10 -9.06
N ASN A 121 -7.96 -9.81 -10.07
CA ASN A 121 -7.73 -8.43 -10.54
C ASN A 121 -8.81 -7.92 -11.47
N PHE A 122 -9.41 -8.84 -12.19
CA PHE A 122 -10.43 -8.54 -13.16
C PHE A 122 -11.45 -9.65 -12.99
N ASN A 123 -12.63 -9.30 -12.47
CA ASN A 123 -13.80 -10.09 -12.86
C ASN A 123 -13.72 -10.14 -14.38
N ASN A 124 -13.50 -11.33 -14.94
CA ASN A 124 -13.55 -11.52 -16.39
C ASN A 124 -14.80 -10.78 -16.84
N LEU A 125 -14.61 -9.66 -17.55
CA LEU A 125 -15.67 -8.94 -18.22
C LEU A 125 -16.29 -9.96 -19.17
N LYS A 126 -17.34 -10.62 -18.70
CA LYS A 126 -18.27 -11.38 -19.52
C LYS A 126 -19.41 -10.44 -19.87
#